data_AF-M4X144-F1
#
_entry.id   AF-M4X144-F1
#
_cell.length_a   1.000
_cell.length_b   1.000
_cell.length_c   1.000
_cell.angle_alpha   90.00
_cell.angle_beta   90.00
_cell.angle_gamma   90.00
#
_symmetry.space_group_name_H-M   'P 1'
#
loop_
_entity.id
_entity.type
_entity.pdbx_description
1 polymer ?
#
loop_
_entity_poly.entity_id
_entity_poly.type
_entity_poly.pdbx_seq_one_letter_code
_entity_poly.pdbx_strand_id
1 'polypeptide(L)'
;MTYYFANKEEMVTAAAQSLFDEFDTLLDFSKVGIDVRTIIDQWLNWTKADEPDSWLALFQLLAHARHERAFADVLEQRYFRFREVFASILAKGQAEGTIRDDIDADLLADQISAMGDGWMMSQPIEPERFNPKRKQALLDAVITLISPPQPKSAKPASKGKRATSR
;
A
#
# COMPACT_ATOMS: atom_id res chain seq x y z
N MET A 1 -32.20 -8.38 -20.54
CA MET A 1 -31.09 -7.60 -19.94
C MET A 1 -30.54 -6.63 -20.99
N THR A 2 -31.31 -5.61 -21.39
CA THR A 2 -30.92 -4.67 -22.47
C THR A 2 -31.47 -3.25 -22.27
N TYR A 3 -31.92 -2.88 -21.07
CA TYR A 3 -32.46 -1.53 -20.84
C TYR A 3 -31.43 -0.54 -20.23
N TYR A 4 -30.30 -1.04 -19.73
CA TYR A 4 -29.30 -0.20 -19.04
C TYR A 4 -27.94 -0.09 -19.75
N PHE A 5 -27.62 -0.98 -20.69
CA PHE A 5 -26.32 -0.99 -21.37
C PHE A 5 -26.50 -1.34 -22.85
N ALA A 6 -25.81 -0.62 -23.72
CA ALA A 6 -25.84 -0.80 -25.18
C ALA A 6 -25.08 -2.04 -25.63
N ASN A 7 -24.06 -2.48 -24.88
CA ASN A 7 -23.29 -3.70 -25.17
C ASN A 7 -22.60 -4.28 -23.92
N LYS A 8 -21.97 -5.46 -24.08
CA LYS A 8 -21.24 -6.16 -23.01
C LYS A 8 -20.09 -5.31 -22.46
N GLU A 9 -19.38 -4.57 -23.31
CA GLU A 9 -18.24 -3.74 -22.91
C GLU A 9 -18.68 -2.61 -21.97
N GLU A 10 -19.81 -1.96 -22.27
CA GLU A 10 -20.39 -0.92 -21.41
C GLU A 10 -20.88 -1.48 -20.07
N MET A 11 -21.51 -2.66 -20.07
CA MET A 11 -21.93 -3.33 -18.84
C MET A 11 -20.74 -3.66 -17.94
N VAL A 12 -19.65 -4.21 -18.50
CA VAL A 12 -18.49 -4.58 -17.69
C VAL A 12 -17.72 -3.31 -17.26
N THR A 13 -17.64 -2.27 -18.10
CA THR A 13 -17.08 -0.95 -17.74
C THR A 13 -17.81 -0.33 -16.55
N ALA A 14 -19.16 -0.35 -16.56
CA ALA A 14 -19.95 0.16 -15.45
C ALA A 14 -19.77 -0.67 -14.17
N ALA A 15 -19.68 -2.00 -14.28
CA ALA A 15 -19.38 -2.85 -13.13
C ALA A 15 -18.00 -2.55 -12.53
N ALA A 16 -16.98 -2.33 -13.37
CA ALA A 16 -15.66 -1.92 -12.91
C ALA A 16 -15.72 -0.55 -12.23
N GLN A 17 -16.38 0.45 -12.85
CA GLN A 17 -16.54 1.77 -12.24
C GLN A 17 -17.18 1.70 -10.86
N SER A 18 -18.26 0.92 -10.68
CA SER A 18 -18.92 0.73 -9.38
C SER A 18 -17.99 0.10 -8.34
N LEU A 19 -17.22 -0.93 -8.72
CA LEU A 19 -16.25 -1.57 -7.83
C LEU A 19 -15.09 -0.62 -7.47
N PHE A 20 -14.67 0.22 -8.40
CA PHE A 20 -13.69 1.27 -8.12
C PHE A 20 -14.25 2.42 -7.30
N ASP A 21 -15.54 2.74 -7.40
CA ASP A 21 -16.18 3.76 -6.54
C ASP A 21 -16.21 3.30 -5.08
N GLU A 22 -16.48 2.01 -4.84
CA GLU A 22 -16.32 1.41 -3.52
C GLU A 22 -14.86 1.48 -3.06
N PHE A 23 -13.91 1.12 -3.92
CA PHE A 23 -12.50 1.17 -3.61
C PHE A 23 -12.00 2.59 -3.32
N ASP A 24 -12.41 3.60 -4.08
CA ASP A 24 -12.06 5.02 -3.88
C ASP A 24 -12.67 5.56 -2.58
N THR A 25 -13.89 5.13 -2.23
CA THR A 25 -14.52 5.47 -0.93
C THR A 25 -13.73 4.88 0.24
N LEU A 26 -13.19 3.67 0.05
CA LEU A 26 -12.40 2.96 1.05
C LEU A 26 -10.96 3.50 1.15
N LEU A 27 -10.39 3.92 0.03
CA LEU A 27 -9.09 4.59 -0.08
C LEU A 27 -9.20 6.12 0.05
N ASP A 28 -10.29 6.64 0.62
CA ASP A 28 -10.42 8.07 0.86
C ASP A 28 -9.47 8.53 1.98
N PHE A 29 -8.19 8.64 1.63
CA PHE A 29 -7.13 9.20 2.44
C PHE A 29 -7.19 10.74 2.49
N SER A 30 -8.18 11.36 1.83
CA SER A 30 -8.38 12.82 1.86
C SER A 30 -8.81 13.33 3.24
N LYS A 31 -9.15 12.42 4.16
CA LYS A 31 -9.29 12.74 5.59
C LYS A 31 -7.93 13.22 6.13
N VAL A 32 -7.84 14.54 6.26
CA VAL A 32 -6.69 15.26 6.83
C VAL A 32 -6.23 14.58 8.12
N GLY A 33 -4.99 14.07 8.13
CA GLY A 33 -4.34 13.53 9.33
C GLY A 33 -4.16 12.01 9.39
N ILE A 34 -4.46 11.27 8.32
CA ILE A 34 -4.13 9.84 8.26
C ILE A 34 -2.59 9.65 8.22
N ASP A 35 -2.07 8.88 9.17
CA ASP A 35 -0.66 8.47 9.18
C ASP A 35 -0.42 7.22 8.31
N VAL A 36 0.81 7.02 7.86
CA VAL A 36 1.19 5.88 7.02
C VAL A 36 0.88 4.53 7.69
N ARG A 37 0.94 4.48 9.02
CA ARG A 37 0.65 3.28 9.79
C ARG A 37 -0.81 2.86 9.64
N THR A 38 -1.74 3.81 9.69
CA THR A 38 -3.18 3.59 9.55
C THR A 38 -3.52 3.04 8.17
N ILE A 39 -2.86 3.56 7.12
CA ILE A 39 -3.02 3.08 5.74
C ILE A 39 -2.63 1.59 5.65
N ILE A 40 -1.45 1.25 6.18
CA ILE A 40 -0.95 -0.12 6.13
C ILE A 40 -1.81 -1.08 6.98
N ASP A 41 -2.27 -0.63 8.15
CA ASP A 41 -3.16 -1.41 8.99
C ASP A 41 -4.51 -1.69 8.31
N GLN A 42 -5.06 -0.71 7.59
CA GLN A 42 -6.28 -0.88 6.79
C GLN A 42 -6.11 -1.95 5.72
N TRP A 43 -4.99 -1.96 4.97
CA TRP A 43 -4.71 -3.04 4.01
C TRP A 43 -4.66 -4.42 4.67
N LEU A 44 -4.01 -4.54 5.82
CA LEU A 44 -3.90 -5.81 6.54
C LEU A 44 -5.23 -6.26 7.14
N ASN A 45 -6.15 -5.35 7.45
CA ASN A 45 -7.43 -5.67 8.09
C ASN A 45 -8.63 -5.61 7.15
N TRP A 46 -8.44 -5.28 5.87
CA TRP A 46 -9.51 -5.04 4.90
C TRP A 46 -10.53 -6.18 4.82
N THR A 47 -10.08 -7.43 4.88
CA THR A 47 -10.99 -8.59 4.75
C THR A 47 -11.93 -8.81 5.95
N LYS A 48 -11.92 -7.94 6.95
CA LYS A 48 -12.82 -8.02 8.12
C LYS A 48 -14.14 -7.26 7.92
N ALA A 49 -14.28 -6.47 6.86
CA ALA A 49 -15.55 -5.84 6.52
C ALA A 49 -16.55 -6.90 6.05
N ASP A 50 -17.84 -6.70 6.32
CA ASP A 50 -18.96 -7.63 6.07
C ASP A 50 -19.17 -7.99 4.58
N GLU A 51 -18.31 -7.52 3.67
CA GLU A 51 -18.26 -7.87 2.25
C GLU A 51 -16.85 -8.33 1.84
N PRO A 52 -16.48 -9.59 2.14
CA PRO A 52 -15.18 -10.15 1.81
C PRO A 52 -14.90 -10.31 0.30
N ASP A 53 -15.84 -9.95 -0.59
CA ASP A 53 -15.78 -10.25 -2.02
C ASP A 53 -15.40 -9.05 -2.91
N SER A 54 -15.64 -7.79 -2.50
CA SER A 54 -15.43 -6.62 -3.37
C SER A 54 -13.97 -6.43 -3.77
N TRP A 55 -13.03 -6.71 -2.86
CA TRP A 55 -11.60 -6.60 -3.13
C TRP A 55 -11.05 -7.78 -3.96
N LEU A 56 -11.67 -8.97 -3.86
CA LEU A 56 -11.37 -10.10 -4.76
C LEU A 56 -11.84 -9.79 -6.17
N ALA A 57 -13.02 -9.20 -6.31
CA ALA A 57 -13.54 -8.73 -7.60
C ALA A 57 -12.60 -7.69 -8.22
N LEU A 58 -12.05 -6.77 -7.41
CA LEU A 58 -11.02 -5.83 -7.88
C LEU A 58 -9.78 -6.55 -8.44
N PHE A 59 -9.21 -7.53 -7.72
CA PHE A 59 -8.03 -8.26 -8.23
C PHE A 59 -8.35 -9.14 -9.44
N GLN A 60 -9.56 -9.68 -9.53
CA GLN A 60 -10.02 -10.38 -10.73
C GLN A 60 -10.12 -9.42 -11.92
N LEU A 61 -10.65 -8.22 -11.72
CA LEU A 61 -10.70 -7.19 -12.75
C LEU A 61 -9.30 -6.72 -13.16
N LEU A 62 -8.37 -6.54 -12.22
CA LEU A 62 -6.96 -6.27 -12.48
C LEU A 62 -6.34 -7.35 -13.37
N ALA A 63 -6.59 -8.63 -13.05
CA ALA A 63 -6.12 -9.75 -13.86
C ALA A 63 -6.76 -9.78 -15.25
N HIS A 64 -8.01 -9.33 -15.40
CA HIS A 64 -8.71 -9.23 -16.68
C HIS A 64 -8.31 -8.00 -17.50
N ALA A 65 -7.87 -6.91 -16.89
CA ALA A 65 -7.56 -5.64 -17.56
C ALA A 65 -6.46 -5.76 -18.62
N ARG A 66 -5.54 -6.72 -18.48
CA ARG A 66 -4.54 -7.03 -19.51
C ARG A 66 -5.14 -7.47 -20.85
N HIS A 67 -6.39 -7.91 -20.85
CA HIS A 67 -7.09 -8.43 -22.03
C HIS A 67 -8.16 -7.48 -22.56
N GLU A 68 -8.51 -6.45 -21.78
CA GLU A 68 -9.67 -5.57 -22.03
C GLU A 68 -9.26 -4.13 -21.71
N ARG A 69 -8.97 -3.35 -22.75
CA ARG A 69 -8.35 -2.02 -22.62
C ARG A 69 -9.18 -1.03 -21.80
N ALA A 70 -10.51 -1.11 -21.90
CA ALA A 70 -11.41 -0.28 -21.12
C ALA A 70 -11.21 -0.42 -19.60
N PHE A 71 -10.86 -1.63 -19.10
CA PHE A 71 -10.51 -1.81 -17.69
C PHE A 71 -9.14 -1.24 -17.36
N ALA A 72 -8.17 -1.44 -18.25
CA ALA A 72 -6.82 -0.92 -18.06
C ALA A 72 -6.83 0.60 -17.89
N ASP A 73 -7.62 1.33 -18.70
CA ASP A 73 -7.69 2.79 -18.64
C ASP A 73 -8.33 3.29 -17.32
N VAL A 74 -9.40 2.63 -16.85
CA VAL A 74 -10.05 2.96 -15.56
C VAL A 74 -9.11 2.68 -14.39
N LEU A 75 -8.41 1.54 -14.45
CA LEU A 75 -7.43 1.13 -13.46
C LEU A 75 -6.25 2.09 -13.38
N GLU A 76 -5.67 2.43 -14.53
CA GLU A 76 -4.55 3.36 -14.63
C GLU A 76 -4.93 4.69 -13.98
N GLN A 77 -6.05 5.30 -14.36
CA GLN A 77 -6.47 6.58 -13.79
C GLN A 77 -6.65 6.55 -12.27
N ARG A 78 -7.35 5.54 -11.75
CA ARG A 78 -7.75 5.52 -10.32
C ARG A 78 -6.65 5.02 -9.42
N TYR A 79 -5.94 3.99 -9.84
CA TYR A 79 -4.81 3.46 -9.08
C TYR A 79 -3.60 4.40 -9.12
N PHE A 80 -3.40 5.15 -10.21
CA PHE A 80 -2.44 6.27 -10.26
C PHE A 80 -2.78 7.35 -9.23
N ARG A 81 -4.05 7.79 -9.16
CA ARG A 81 -4.49 8.78 -8.18
C ARG A 81 -4.25 8.32 -6.74
N PHE A 82 -4.51 7.04 -6.45
CA PHE A 82 -4.17 6.46 -5.15
C PHE A 82 -2.67 6.59 -4.84
N ARG A 83 -1.80 6.20 -5.77
CA ARG A 83 -0.34 6.29 -5.59
C ARG A 83 0.15 7.72 -5.43
N GLU A 84 -0.41 8.69 -6.16
CA GLU A 84 -0.06 10.11 -5.99
C GLU A 84 -0.41 10.64 -4.60
N VAL A 85 -1.61 10.30 -4.10
CA VAL A 85 -2.04 10.69 -2.75
C VAL A 85 -1.12 10.05 -1.71
N PHE A 86 -0.81 8.76 -1.86
CA PHE A 86 0.04 8.06 -0.92
C PHE A 86 1.50 8.56 -0.94
N ALA A 87 2.05 8.84 -2.12
CA ALA A 87 3.35 9.48 -2.27
C ALA A 87 3.38 10.85 -1.58
N SER A 88 2.30 11.63 -1.67
CA SER A 88 2.21 12.94 -0.98
C SER A 88 2.23 12.79 0.55
N ILE A 89 1.60 11.75 1.09
CA ILE A 89 1.62 11.43 2.53
C ILE A 89 3.04 11.02 2.96
N LEU A 90 3.72 10.19 2.16
CA LEU A 90 5.10 9.78 2.40
C LEU A 90 6.07 10.97 2.33
N ALA A 91 5.94 11.83 1.33
CA ALA A 91 6.73 13.04 1.17
C ALA A 91 6.56 14.00 2.37
N LYS A 92 5.33 14.12 2.89
CA LYS A 92 5.09 14.85 4.13
C LYS A 92 5.83 14.21 5.31
N GLY A 93 5.74 12.89 5.47
CA GLY A 93 6.47 12.15 6.51
C GLY A 93 7.99 12.30 6.41
N GLN A 94 8.53 12.38 5.19
CA GLN A 94 9.94 12.66 4.93
C GLN A 94 10.32 14.08 5.36
N ALA A 95 9.52 15.08 4.99
CA ALA A 95 9.72 16.47 5.41
C ALA A 95 9.66 16.64 6.95
N GLU A 96 8.86 15.81 7.62
CA GLU A 96 8.73 15.77 9.08
C GLU A 96 9.80 14.89 9.77
N GLY A 97 10.65 14.18 9.01
CA GLY A 97 11.68 13.29 9.54
C GLY A 97 11.13 12.03 10.21
N THR A 98 9.89 11.64 9.92
CA THR A 98 9.25 10.42 10.43
C THR A 98 9.34 9.23 9.46
N ILE A 99 9.61 9.52 8.19
CA ILE A 99 9.88 8.55 7.12
C ILE A 99 11.29 8.81 6.58
N ARG A 100 11.98 7.75 6.18
CA ARG A 100 13.29 7.83 5.52
C ARG A 100 13.22 8.64 4.23
N ASP A 101 14.22 9.48 4.02
CA ASP A 101 14.34 10.41 2.89
C ASP A 101 15.44 10.01 1.89
N ASP A 102 16.09 8.86 2.09
CA ASP A 102 17.09 8.29 1.19
C ASP A 102 16.48 7.49 0.01
N ILE A 103 15.15 7.44 -0.08
CA ILE A 103 14.37 6.85 -1.17
C ILE A 103 13.25 7.84 -1.52
N ASP A 104 13.05 8.12 -2.80
CA ASP A 104 12.00 9.03 -3.25
C ASP A 104 10.60 8.54 -2.80
N ALA A 105 9.73 9.48 -2.44
CA ALA A 105 8.41 9.18 -1.88
C ALA A 105 7.50 8.37 -2.84
N ASP A 106 7.63 8.60 -4.14
CA ASP A 106 6.91 7.87 -5.19
C ASP A 106 7.38 6.42 -5.29
N LEU A 107 8.69 6.17 -5.21
CA LEU A 107 9.25 4.82 -5.16
C LEU A 107 8.86 4.08 -3.88
N LEU A 108 8.83 4.78 -2.74
CA LEU A 108 8.31 4.20 -1.50
C LEU A 108 6.82 3.87 -1.61
N ALA A 109 6.02 4.74 -2.23
CA ALA A 109 4.61 4.48 -2.46
C ALA A 109 4.42 3.19 -3.26
N ASP A 110 5.11 3.06 -4.39
CA ASP A 110 5.06 1.86 -5.24
C ASP A 110 5.43 0.58 -4.47
N GLN A 111 6.50 0.62 -3.67
CA GLN A 111 6.97 -0.54 -2.90
C GLN A 111 5.96 -0.96 -1.82
N ILE A 112 5.46 -0.02 -1.04
CA ILE A 112 4.55 -0.32 0.07
C ILE A 112 3.18 -0.75 -0.48
N SER A 113 2.69 -0.12 -1.56
CA SER A 113 1.47 -0.55 -2.25
C SER A 113 1.58 -1.98 -2.76
N ALA A 114 2.71 -2.34 -3.37
CA ALA A 114 2.93 -3.72 -3.82
C ALA A 114 2.93 -4.74 -2.67
N MET A 115 3.44 -4.38 -1.49
CA MET A 115 3.35 -5.22 -0.29
C MET A 115 1.91 -5.38 0.18
N GLY A 116 1.16 -4.28 0.27
CA GLY A 116 -0.26 -4.27 0.65
C GLY A 116 -1.10 -5.14 -0.27
N ASP A 117 -0.99 -4.94 -1.58
CA ASP A 117 -1.70 -5.72 -2.59
C ASP A 117 -1.37 -7.21 -2.50
N GLY A 118 -0.09 -7.56 -2.35
CA GLY A 118 0.33 -8.94 -2.20
C GLY A 118 -0.25 -9.61 -0.95
N TRP A 119 -0.37 -8.89 0.16
CA TRP A 119 -1.02 -9.40 1.36
C TRP A 119 -2.51 -9.58 1.18
N MET A 120 -3.19 -8.61 0.56
CA MET A 120 -4.61 -8.71 0.25
C MET A 120 -4.86 -9.96 -0.60
N MET A 121 -4.12 -10.15 -1.70
CA MET A 121 -4.23 -11.33 -2.56
C MET A 121 -3.97 -12.65 -1.83
N SER A 122 -2.99 -12.69 -0.92
CA SER A 122 -2.59 -13.92 -0.23
C SER A 122 -3.55 -14.30 0.91
N GLN A 123 -4.23 -13.32 1.52
CA GLN A 123 -4.94 -13.54 2.77
C GLN A 123 -6.07 -14.59 2.68
N PRO A 124 -6.92 -14.65 1.65
CA PRO A 124 -7.97 -15.70 1.57
C PRO A 124 -7.43 -17.08 1.29
N ILE A 125 -6.26 -17.16 0.67
CA ILE A 125 -5.61 -18.41 0.31
C ILE A 125 -4.87 -18.97 1.54
N GLU A 126 -4.32 -18.07 2.37
CA GLU A 126 -3.51 -18.42 3.54
C GLU A 126 -4.04 -17.78 4.85
N PRO A 127 -5.33 -17.95 5.23
CA PRO A 127 -5.93 -17.22 6.32
C PRO A 127 -5.24 -17.44 7.67
N GLU A 128 -4.78 -18.66 7.95
CA GLU A 128 -4.04 -19.02 9.17
C GLU A 128 -2.67 -18.30 9.26
N ARG A 129 -2.04 -18.08 8.11
CA ARG A 129 -0.78 -17.33 8.03
C ARG A 129 -1.02 -15.88 8.42
N PHE A 130 -2.13 -15.29 7.98
CA PHE A 130 -2.51 -13.91 8.28
C PHE A 130 -3.34 -13.79 9.58
N ASN A 131 -2.98 -14.54 10.62
CA ASN A 131 -3.55 -14.33 11.94
C ASN A 131 -3.22 -12.92 12.50
N PRO A 132 -3.98 -12.41 13.48
CA PRO A 132 -3.80 -11.05 14.02
C PRO A 132 -2.38 -10.74 14.48
N LYS A 133 -1.69 -11.71 15.10
CA LYS A 133 -0.31 -11.54 15.57
C LYS A 133 0.65 -11.32 14.41
N ARG A 134 0.49 -12.06 13.30
CA ARG A 134 1.35 -11.89 12.13
C ARG A 134 1.06 -10.60 11.39
N LYS A 135 -0.21 -10.18 11.29
CA LYS A 135 -0.58 -8.88 10.70
C LYS A 135 0.10 -7.73 11.44
N GLN A 136 0.05 -7.74 12.78
CA GLN A 136 0.77 -6.75 13.59
C GLN A 136 2.28 -6.76 13.31
N ALA A 137 2.89 -7.95 13.24
CA ALA A 137 4.32 -8.07 12.94
C ALA A 137 4.70 -7.57 11.53
N LEU A 138 3.83 -7.76 10.53
CA LEU A 138 4.01 -7.23 9.17
C LEU A 138 3.92 -5.70 9.17
N LEU A 139 2.94 -5.13 9.87
CA LEU A 139 2.81 -3.69 10.04
C LEU A 139 4.08 -3.10 10.69
N ASP A 140 4.51 -3.65 11.83
CA ASP A 140 5.68 -3.16 12.55
C ASP A 140 6.98 -3.30 11.72
N ALA A 141 7.08 -4.36 10.91
CA ALA A 141 8.21 -4.56 9.99
C ALA A 141 8.23 -3.49 8.90
N VAL A 142 7.09 -3.15 8.27
CA VAL A 142 7.04 -2.08 7.28
C VAL A 142 7.36 -0.73 7.90
N ILE A 143 6.80 -0.42 9.07
CA ILE A 143 7.16 0.82 9.80
C ILE A 143 8.66 0.90 10.06
N THR A 144 9.29 -0.21 10.45
CA THR A 144 10.74 -0.26 10.65
C THR A 144 11.51 -0.01 9.33
N LEU A 145 11.05 -0.57 8.22
CA LEU A 145 11.69 -0.41 6.90
C LEU A 145 11.64 1.02 6.35
N ILE A 146 10.55 1.73 6.64
CA ILE A 146 10.31 3.10 6.15
C ILE A 146 10.73 4.16 7.16
N SER A 147 11.09 3.78 8.38
CA SER A 147 11.61 4.72 9.39
C SER A 147 12.98 5.25 8.98
N PRO A 148 13.36 6.48 9.39
CA PRO A 148 14.67 7.03 9.14
C PRO A 148 15.78 6.10 9.61
N PRO A 149 16.90 6.00 8.87
CA PRO A 149 18.03 5.19 9.29
C PRO A 149 18.53 5.67 10.65
N GLN A 150 18.62 4.75 11.62
CA GLN A 150 19.26 5.02 12.90
C GLN A 150 20.68 5.54 12.63
N PRO A 151 21.11 6.65 13.27
CA PRO A 151 22.48 7.12 13.11
C PRO A 151 23.41 5.98 13.49
N LYS A 152 24.28 5.56 12.56
CA LYS A 152 25.30 4.55 12.84
C LYS A 152 26.06 4.99 14.08
N SER A 153 25.91 4.26 15.18
CA SER A 153 26.66 4.54 16.39
C SER A 153 28.15 4.53 16.03
N ALA A 154 28.77 5.71 16.14
CA ALA A 154 30.18 5.87 15.83
C ALA A 154 30.96 4.90 16.71
N LYS A 155 31.67 3.96 16.08
CA LYS A 155 32.54 3.00 16.77
C LYS A 155 33.47 3.80 17.69
N PRO A 156 33.57 3.49 19.00
CA PRO A 156 34.44 4.24 19.89
C PRO A 156 35.87 4.19 19.35
N ALA A 157 36.46 5.36 19.12
CA ALA A 157 37.86 5.46 18.72
C ALA A 157 38.70 4.67 19.73
N SER A 158 39.34 3.61 19.25
CA SER A 158 40.33 2.84 19.98
C SER A 158 41.37 3.82 20.52
N LYS A 159 41.35 4.07 21.84
CA LYS A 159 42.42 4.80 22.52
C LYS A 159 43.69 3.97 22.36
N GLY A 160 44.50 4.33 21.37
CA GLY A 160 45.85 3.82 21.20
C GLY A 160 46.60 3.98 22.52
N LYS A 161 47.00 2.85 23.12
CA LYS A 161 47.89 2.81 24.28
C LYS A 161 49.15 3.59 23.93
N ARG A 162 49.36 4.74 24.57
CA ARG A 162 50.69 5.36 24.72
C ARG A 162 51.56 4.34 25.46
N ALA A 163 52.49 3.72 24.73
CA ALA A 163 53.58 2.98 25.34
C ALA A 163 54.59 3.99 25.91
N THR A 164 54.64 4.05 27.24
CA THR A 164 55.71 4.67 28.00
C THR A 164 56.93 3.74 28.07
N SER A 165 58.09 4.32 27.75
CA SER A 165 59.43 4.05 28.28
C SER A 165 60.07 2.65 28.13
N ARG A 166 61.17 2.58 27.38
CA ARG A 166 62.53 2.40 27.95
C ARG A 166 63.60 2.76 26.92
#